data_AF-A0A8T7KAE3-F1
#
_entry.id   AF-A0A8T7KAE3-F1
#
_cell.length_a   1.000
_cell.length_b   1.000
_cell.length_c   1.000
_cell.angle_alpha   90.00
_cell.angle_beta   90.00
_cell.angle_gamma   90.00
#
_symmetry.space_group_name_H-M   'P 1'
#
loop_
_entity.id
_entity.type
_entity.pdbx_description
1 polymer ?
#
loop_
_entity_poly.entity_id
_entity_poly.type
_entity_poly.pdbx_seq_one_letter_code
_entity_poly.pdbx_strand_id
1 'polypeptide(L)'
;MGALPSLRSDQGTPSLRPGSGRGRPQAVSKGVGDATRAPSTSSRQGRREYPWGTELTTTTGGNITASIQANIDESTIGGTSVVGIFPHGAAACGAEELAGNVWEWCSTPKLKYPFEGEVSVESLYTGNKRVSGRYVLRGGSWGRYRVYARCAYRLATTPDVVTGNYGFRLARLFSLSSS
;
A
#
# COMPACT_ATOMS: atom_id res chain seq x y z
N MET A 1 -60.89 -27.49 8.84
CA MET A 1 -61.01 -28.68 9.72
C MET A 1 -59.70 -29.44 9.69
N GLY A 2 -59.14 -29.81 10.85
CA GLY A 2 -57.92 -30.62 11.03
C GLY A 2 -56.64 -29.78 11.21
N ALA A 3 -56.37 -29.21 12.40
CA ALA A 3 -55.77 -29.83 13.60
C ALA A 3 -54.21 -29.88 13.56
N LEU A 4 -53.60 -29.07 14.42
CA LEU A 4 -52.21 -29.16 14.89
C LEU A 4 -51.99 -30.46 15.69
N PRO A 5 -50.72 -30.87 15.85
CA PRO A 5 -50.23 -31.17 17.19
C PRO A 5 -48.99 -30.36 17.57
N SER A 6 -48.89 -30.09 18.86
CA SER A 6 -47.87 -29.31 19.56
C SER A 6 -47.05 -30.20 20.52
N LEU A 7 -45.89 -29.65 20.95
CA LEU A 7 -45.08 -29.97 22.16
C LEU A 7 -44.13 -31.20 22.05
N ARG A 8 -42.87 -31.21 22.52
CA ARG A 8 -42.16 -30.59 23.67
C ARG A 8 -40.65 -30.37 23.37
N SER A 9 -40.03 -29.24 23.73
CA SER A 9 -38.99 -29.04 24.80
C SER A 9 -38.04 -30.23 25.04
N ASP A 10 -36.70 -30.10 25.08
CA ASP A 10 -35.91 -29.20 25.93
C ASP A 10 -34.38 -29.41 25.71
N GLN A 11 -33.60 -28.43 26.19
CA GLN A 11 -32.17 -28.43 26.56
C GLN A 11 -31.05 -28.29 25.50
N GLY A 12 -30.27 -27.21 25.66
CA GLY A 12 -28.87 -27.17 25.21
C GLY A 12 -28.36 -25.85 24.63
N THR A 13 -28.44 -24.73 25.35
CA THR A 13 -27.69 -23.49 25.03
C THR A 13 -26.18 -23.66 25.21
N PRO A 14 -25.35 -23.23 24.23
CA PRO A 14 -24.01 -22.74 24.51
C PRO A 14 -23.99 -21.22 24.39
N SER A 15 -23.87 -20.53 25.53
CA SER A 15 -23.61 -19.09 25.57
C SER A 15 -22.19 -18.81 25.06
N LEU A 16 -22.06 -18.15 23.92
CA LEU A 16 -20.78 -17.59 23.49
C LEU A 16 -20.67 -16.17 24.03
N ARG A 17 -19.91 -16.02 25.13
CA ARG A 17 -19.48 -14.72 25.64
C ARG A 17 -18.56 -14.06 24.61
N PRO A 18 -18.75 -12.79 24.23
CA PRO A 18 -17.75 -12.06 23.46
C PRO A 18 -16.56 -11.76 24.38
N GLY A 19 -15.46 -12.49 24.21
CA GLY A 19 -14.18 -12.15 24.81
C GLY A 19 -13.69 -10.82 24.24
N SER A 20 -13.40 -9.87 25.14
CA SER A 20 -12.78 -8.58 24.84
C SER A 20 -11.34 -8.77 24.39
N GLY A 21 -11.14 -9.12 23.13
CA GLY A 21 -9.82 -9.14 22.48
C GLY A 21 -9.65 -7.91 21.60
N ARG A 22 -9.25 -6.76 22.16
CA ARG A 22 -8.78 -5.63 21.34
C ARG A 22 -7.37 -5.93 20.81
N GLY A 23 -7.27 -6.89 19.91
CA GLY A 23 -6.10 -7.01 19.03
C GLY A 23 -6.20 -5.94 17.97
N ARG A 24 -5.48 -4.82 18.12
CA ARG A 24 -5.30 -3.87 17.02
C ARG A 24 -4.56 -4.59 15.89
N PRO A 25 -5.07 -4.66 14.65
CA PRO A 25 -4.29 -5.15 13.54
C PRO A 25 -3.07 -4.22 13.36
N GLN A 26 -1.88 -4.78 13.51
CA GLN A 26 -0.64 -4.06 13.19
C GLN A 26 -0.40 -4.17 11.68
N ALA A 27 -0.24 -3.03 11.02
CA ALA A 27 0.28 -2.98 9.66
C ALA A 27 1.79 -3.28 9.71
N VAL A 28 2.20 -4.37 9.05
CA VAL A 28 3.61 -4.76 8.87
C VAL A 28 3.96 -4.53 7.40
N SER A 29 5.06 -3.82 7.13
CA SER A 29 5.51 -3.49 5.77
C SER A 29 6.61 -4.42 5.25
N LYS A 30 6.72 -4.47 3.92
CA LYS A 30 7.56 -5.35 3.10
C LYS A 30 9.05 -5.29 3.49
N GLY A 31 9.62 -6.46 3.75
CA GLY A 31 11.06 -6.68 3.87
C GLY A 31 11.78 -6.65 2.51
N VAL A 32 13.03 -6.21 2.54
CA VAL A 32 13.99 -6.30 1.43
C VAL A 32 14.77 -7.61 1.61
N GLY A 33 15.02 -8.29 0.49
CA GLY A 33 15.81 -9.51 0.44
C GLY A 33 17.28 -9.31 0.85
N ASP A 34 17.95 -10.44 0.97
CA ASP A 34 19.27 -10.69 1.57
C ASP A 34 20.35 -9.63 1.31
N ALA A 35 21.12 -9.33 2.36
CA ALA A 35 22.10 -8.26 2.41
C ALA A 35 23.46 -8.71 1.86
N THR A 36 23.66 -8.57 0.55
CA THR A 36 25.01 -8.61 -0.06
C THR A 36 25.38 -7.24 -0.64
N ARG A 37 26.54 -6.70 -0.21
CA ARG A 37 27.12 -5.39 -0.59
C ARG A 37 26.95 -5.07 -2.08
N ALA A 38 26.41 -3.90 -2.40
CA ALA A 38 26.38 -3.39 -3.78
C ALA A 38 27.72 -2.73 -4.15
N PRO A 39 28.40 -3.15 -5.24
CA PRO A 39 29.59 -2.47 -5.75
C PRO A 39 29.21 -1.18 -6.49
N SER A 40 30.08 -0.18 -6.39
CA SER A 40 29.90 1.16 -6.94
C SER A 40 30.34 1.25 -8.41
N THR A 41 29.46 0.91 -9.36
CA THR A 41 29.53 1.42 -10.73
C THR A 41 28.11 1.53 -11.30
N SER A 42 27.64 2.78 -11.44
CA SER A 42 26.28 3.23 -11.83
C SER A 42 25.13 2.79 -10.89
N SER A 43 24.97 3.52 -9.78
CA SER A 43 23.96 3.27 -8.73
C SER A 43 22.48 3.33 -9.16
N ARG A 44 22.21 3.51 -10.46
CA ARG A 44 20.87 3.68 -11.05
C ARG A 44 20.52 2.66 -12.14
N GLN A 45 21.44 1.80 -12.57
CA GLN A 45 21.14 0.82 -13.62
C GLN A 45 20.06 -0.16 -13.12
N GLY A 46 18.98 -0.31 -13.90
CA GLY A 46 17.83 -1.15 -13.53
C GLY A 46 16.77 -0.49 -12.63
N ARG A 47 16.92 0.79 -12.21
CA ARG A 47 15.86 1.49 -11.48
C ARG A 47 14.75 1.92 -12.42
N ARG A 48 13.51 1.57 -12.09
CA ARG A 48 12.32 2.05 -12.79
C ARG A 48 11.81 3.33 -12.16
N GLU A 49 11.47 4.31 -12.98
CA GLU A 49 10.89 5.57 -12.50
C GLU A 49 9.46 5.37 -11.99
N TYR A 50 8.68 4.55 -12.67
CA TYR A 50 7.35 4.07 -12.31
C TYR A 50 7.34 2.54 -12.20
N PRO A 51 6.31 1.92 -11.60
CA PRO A 51 6.21 0.46 -11.50
C PRO A 51 6.38 -0.27 -12.84
N TRP A 52 5.77 0.29 -13.90
CA TRP A 52 5.79 -0.25 -15.26
C TRP A 52 7.07 0.10 -16.06
N GLY A 53 7.79 1.17 -15.72
CA GLY A 53 8.95 1.62 -16.52
C GLY A 53 9.22 3.11 -16.43
N THR A 54 9.61 3.74 -17.55
CA THR A 54 9.92 5.18 -17.63
C THR A 54 8.82 5.98 -18.32
N GLU A 55 8.17 5.40 -19.33
CA GLU A 55 7.18 6.12 -20.13
C GLU A 55 5.76 5.99 -19.58
N LEU A 56 5.04 7.10 -19.60
CA LEU A 56 3.60 7.13 -19.38
C LEU A 56 2.91 7.02 -20.75
N THR A 57 2.02 6.05 -20.92
CA THR A 57 1.21 5.93 -22.12
C THR A 57 -0.14 6.56 -21.85
N THR A 58 -0.57 7.39 -22.77
CA THR A 58 -1.88 8.03 -22.73
C THR A 58 -2.65 7.64 -23.99
N THR A 59 -3.95 7.40 -23.83
CA THR A 59 -4.87 7.23 -24.95
C THR A 59 -5.73 8.48 -25.02
N THR A 60 -5.81 9.06 -26.22
CA THR A 60 -6.72 10.18 -26.50
C THR A 60 -7.91 9.65 -27.27
N GLY A 61 -9.08 9.69 -26.64
CA GLY A 61 -10.36 9.35 -27.26
C GLY A 61 -11.29 10.55 -27.18
N GLY A 62 -11.42 11.30 -28.28
CA GLY A 62 -12.17 12.56 -28.28
C GLY A 62 -11.56 13.60 -27.31
N ASN A 63 -12.38 14.21 -26.47
CA ASN A 63 -11.94 15.22 -25.48
C ASN A 63 -11.34 14.62 -24.21
N ILE A 64 -11.15 13.29 -24.14
CA ILE A 64 -10.64 12.60 -22.95
C ILE A 64 -9.23 12.09 -23.23
N THR A 65 -8.29 12.50 -22.38
CA THR A 65 -6.96 11.90 -22.28
C THR A 65 -6.97 11.02 -21.03
N ALA A 66 -6.68 9.73 -21.21
CA ALA A 66 -6.59 8.78 -20.11
C ALA A 66 -5.21 8.14 -20.09
N SER A 67 -4.54 8.15 -18.93
CA SER A 67 -3.42 7.24 -18.69
C SER A 67 -3.93 5.80 -18.66
N ILE A 68 -3.21 4.88 -19.30
CA ILE A 68 -3.55 3.45 -19.27
C ILE A 68 -2.84 2.70 -18.13
N GLN A 69 -1.87 3.33 -17.48
CA GLN A 69 -1.07 2.70 -16.42
C GLN A 69 -1.46 3.09 -15.01
N ALA A 70 -2.08 4.26 -14.79
CA ALA A 70 -2.40 4.70 -13.45
C ALA A 70 -3.55 5.71 -13.40
N ASN A 71 -4.30 5.69 -12.31
CA ASN A 71 -5.23 6.77 -11.97
C ASN A 71 -4.45 7.94 -11.33
N ILE A 72 -3.96 8.84 -12.18
CA ILE A 72 -3.26 10.09 -11.83
C ILE A 72 -3.98 11.27 -12.50
N ASP A 73 -3.45 12.50 -12.38
CA ASP A 73 -4.04 13.69 -13.01
C ASP A 73 -4.29 13.49 -14.52
N GLU A 74 -3.33 12.89 -15.23
CA GLU A 74 -3.41 12.58 -16.66
C GLU A 74 -4.51 11.55 -17.02
N SER A 75 -5.11 10.86 -16.04
CA SER A 75 -6.25 9.98 -16.29
C SER A 75 -7.59 10.72 -16.41
N THR A 76 -7.67 11.95 -15.88
CA THR A 76 -8.88 12.79 -15.85
C THR A 76 -10.12 12.17 -15.18
N ILE A 77 -9.98 11.06 -14.44
CA ILE A 77 -11.09 10.38 -13.75
C ILE A 77 -11.71 11.26 -12.65
N GLY A 78 -10.90 12.10 -11.99
CA GLY A 78 -11.38 13.03 -10.97
C GLY A 78 -11.75 12.42 -9.61
N GLY A 79 -11.44 11.13 -9.40
CA GLY A 79 -11.72 10.40 -8.16
C GLY A 79 -11.03 9.05 -8.10
N THR A 80 -11.30 8.25 -7.06
CA THR A 80 -10.81 6.87 -6.97
C THR A 80 -11.41 6.00 -8.06
N SER A 81 -10.63 5.03 -8.52
CA SER A 81 -11.07 3.98 -9.45
C SER A 81 -11.30 2.67 -8.71
N VAL A 82 -12.06 1.77 -9.35
CA VAL A 82 -12.12 0.36 -8.92
C VAL A 82 -10.72 -0.24 -9.03
N VAL A 83 -10.31 -1.01 -8.02
CA VAL A 83 -9.00 -1.66 -8.00
C VAL A 83 -8.90 -2.67 -9.16
N GLY A 84 -7.77 -2.64 -9.87
CA GLY A 84 -7.46 -3.59 -10.94
C GLY A 84 -7.79 -3.15 -12.35
N ILE A 85 -8.27 -1.90 -12.55
CA ILE A 85 -8.56 -1.40 -13.90
C ILE A 85 -7.32 -0.85 -14.65
N PHE A 86 -6.15 -0.85 -14.01
CA PHE A 86 -4.86 -0.41 -14.58
C PHE A 86 -3.81 -1.54 -14.63
N PRO A 87 -4.06 -2.65 -15.34
CA PRO A 87 -3.14 -3.78 -15.39
C PRO A 87 -1.82 -3.45 -16.10
N HIS A 88 -1.81 -2.50 -17.03
CA HIS A 88 -0.60 -2.02 -17.71
C HIS A 88 0.33 -1.21 -16.78
N GLY A 89 -0.16 -0.86 -15.58
CA GLY A 89 0.61 -0.22 -14.52
C GLY A 89 1.30 -1.18 -13.55
N ALA A 90 1.22 -2.49 -13.78
CA ALA A 90 1.79 -3.47 -12.88
C ALA A 90 3.32 -3.30 -12.73
N ALA A 91 3.81 -3.50 -11.51
CA ALA A 91 5.23 -3.72 -11.28
C ALA A 91 5.68 -5.08 -11.85
N ALA A 92 6.99 -5.26 -12.00
CA ALA A 92 7.57 -6.54 -12.42
C ALA A 92 7.18 -7.75 -11.55
N CYS A 93 6.74 -7.53 -10.30
CA CYS A 93 6.24 -8.56 -9.41
C CYS A 93 4.72 -8.82 -9.54
N GLY A 94 4.05 -8.23 -10.53
CA GLY A 94 2.61 -8.35 -10.75
C GLY A 94 1.74 -7.48 -9.82
N ALA A 95 2.34 -6.69 -8.93
CA ALA A 95 1.59 -5.78 -8.07
C ALA A 95 1.06 -4.59 -8.88
N GLU A 96 -0.27 -4.44 -8.91
CA GLU A 96 -0.98 -3.36 -9.59
C GLU A 96 -1.24 -2.15 -8.67
N GLU A 97 -1.57 -1.02 -9.31
CA GLU A 97 -1.92 0.23 -8.65
C GLU A 97 -0.90 0.65 -7.57
N LEU A 98 0.40 0.44 -7.83
CA LEU A 98 1.49 0.96 -7.00
C LEU A 98 1.77 2.45 -7.27
N ALA A 99 1.17 2.99 -8.32
CA ALA A 99 1.23 4.38 -8.72
C ALA A 99 -0.19 4.85 -9.08
N GLY A 100 -0.64 5.96 -8.49
CA GLY A 100 -1.98 6.51 -8.64
C GLY A 100 -3.01 5.89 -7.69
N ASN A 101 -4.29 6.14 -8.00
CA ASN A 101 -5.47 5.82 -7.21
C ASN A 101 -5.43 6.49 -5.82
N VAL A 102 -4.77 5.89 -4.83
CA VAL A 102 -4.66 6.48 -3.48
C VAL A 102 -3.23 6.47 -2.97
N TRP A 103 -2.90 7.45 -2.13
CA TRP A 103 -1.65 7.42 -1.37
C TRP A 103 -1.70 6.28 -0.36
N GLU A 104 -0.64 5.49 -0.26
CA GLU A 104 -0.60 4.36 0.66
C GLU A 104 0.27 4.63 1.88
N TRP A 105 -0.33 4.51 3.06
CA TRP A 105 0.39 4.57 4.33
C TRP A 105 1.44 3.46 4.44
N CYS A 106 2.64 3.85 4.87
CA CYS A 106 3.71 2.96 5.27
C CYS A 106 3.96 3.11 6.77
N SER A 107 4.25 2.01 7.46
CA SER A 107 4.68 2.01 8.88
C SER A 107 6.06 2.61 9.11
N THR A 108 6.77 3.02 8.04
CA THR A 108 8.09 3.64 8.16
C THR A 108 7.98 5.15 8.44
N PRO A 109 8.74 5.69 9.42
CA PRO A 109 8.77 7.12 9.67
C PRO A 109 9.48 7.87 8.54
N LYS A 110 9.21 9.18 8.43
CA LYS A 110 9.95 10.04 7.52
C LYS A 110 11.35 10.31 8.07
N LEU A 111 12.32 9.65 7.44
CA LEU A 111 13.74 9.85 7.67
C LEU A 111 14.38 10.69 6.54
N LYS A 112 15.40 11.48 6.90
CA LYS A 112 16.23 12.26 5.98
C LYS A 112 17.15 11.32 5.18
N TYR A 113 17.39 11.68 3.93
CA TYR A 113 18.37 11.01 3.06
C TYR A 113 19.60 11.92 2.83
N PRO A 114 20.81 11.36 2.66
CA PRO A 114 21.15 9.96 2.90
C PRO A 114 20.90 9.58 4.36
N PHE A 115 20.60 8.31 4.63
CA PHE A 115 20.41 7.88 6.01
C PHE A 115 21.75 7.99 6.75
N GLU A 116 21.70 8.47 7.99
CA GLU A 116 22.86 8.52 8.87
C GLU A 116 22.88 7.24 9.73
N GLY A 117 24.03 6.55 9.80
CA GLY A 117 24.21 5.31 10.56
C GLY A 117 23.74 4.03 9.85
N GLU A 118 23.85 2.89 10.54
CA GLU A 118 23.30 1.62 10.06
C GLU A 118 21.77 1.61 10.17
N VAL A 119 21.10 1.52 9.02
CA VAL A 119 19.64 1.35 8.96
C VAL A 119 19.35 -0.12 8.71
N SER A 120 18.94 -0.83 9.75
CA SER A 120 18.36 -2.16 9.63
C SER A 120 16.84 -2.07 9.50
N VAL A 121 16.22 -3.13 8.96
CA VAL A 121 14.76 -3.26 8.92
C VAL A 121 14.19 -3.13 10.34
N GLU A 122 14.83 -3.75 11.33
CA GLU A 122 14.50 -3.64 12.74
C GLU A 122 14.53 -2.19 13.22
N SER A 123 15.62 -1.45 12.93
CA SER A 123 15.82 -0.09 13.45
C SER A 123 14.84 0.95 12.86
N LEU A 124 14.31 0.70 11.66
CA LEU A 124 13.22 1.49 11.08
C LEU A 124 11.91 1.38 11.89
N TYR A 125 11.66 0.24 12.54
CA TYR A 125 10.44 0.01 13.31
C TYR A 125 10.62 0.20 14.81
N THR A 126 11.80 -0.06 15.37
CA THR A 126 12.03 -0.07 16.83
C THR A 126 12.79 1.16 17.33
N GLY A 127 13.80 1.64 16.59
CA GLY A 127 14.73 2.70 17.05
C GLY A 127 14.37 4.12 16.60
N ASN A 128 13.69 4.26 15.46
CA ASN A 128 13.33 5.57 14.88
C ASN A 128 11.92 6.07 15.22
N LYS A 129 11.27 5.45 16.20
CA LYS A 129 9.98 5.91 16.71
C LYS A 129 10.18 7.31 17.31
N ARG A 130 9.66 8.35 16.64
CA ARG A 130 9.31 9.70 17.16
C ARG A 130 10.12 10.91 16.66
N VAL A 131 11.12 10.80 15.77
CA VAL A 131 11.91 12.00 15.39
C VAL A 131 11.03 13.10 14.75
N SER A 132 9.98 12.75 14.01
CA SER A 132 9.08 13.74 13.38
C SER A 132 7.58 13.53 13.61
N GLY A 133 7.16 12.39 14.17
CA GLY A 133 5.73 12.03 14.27
C GLY A 133 5.03 11.80 12.92
N ARG A 134 5.76 11.85 11.79
CA ARG A 134 5.23 11.70 10.44
C ARG A 134 5.60 10.35 9.85
N TYR A 135 4.63 9.72 9.21
CA TYR A 135 4.80 8.45 8.49
C TYR A 135 4.76 8.69 6.99
N VAL A 136 5.46 7.81 6.26
CA VAL A 136 5.60 7.94 4.81
C VAL A 136 4.32 7.50 4.11
N LEU A 137 3.93 8.25 3.08
CA LEU A 137 2.98 7.80 2.07
C LEU A 137 3.68 7.60 0.72
N ARG A 138 3.21 6.61 -0.04
CA ARG A 138 3.78 6.19 -1.34
C ARG A 138 2.68 6.11 -2.40
N GLY A 139 3.09 6.11 -3.67
CA GLY A 139 2.22 5.80 -4.81
C GLY A 139 1.55 6.99 -5.49
N GLY A 140 1.41 8.16 -4.85
CA GLY A 140 0.62 9.23 -5.44
C GLY A 140 -0.89 8.98 -5.25
N SER A 141 -1.74 9.79 -5.88
CA SER A 141 -3.18 9.57 -5.89
C SER A 141 -3.80 10.11 -7.17
N TRP A 142 -5.09 9.84 -7.37
CA TRP A 142 -5.90 10.54 -8.36
C TRP A 142 -5.80 12.06 -8.16
N GLY A 143 -5.92 12.82 -9.27
CA GLY A 143 -5.84 14.28 -9.29
C GLY A 143 -4.48 14.87 -8.88
N ARG A 144 -3.41 14.06 -8.89
CA ARG A 144 -2.03 14.50 -8.62
C ARG A 144 -1.14 14.21 -9.81
N TYR A 145 -0.26 15.17 -10.12
CA TYR A 145 0.70 15.06 -11.22
C TYR A 145 1.56 13.80 -11.13
N ARG A 146 1.92 13.22 -12.28
CA ARG A 146 2.78 12.02 -12.39
C ARG A 146 4.05 12.05 -11.55
N VAL A 147 4.64 13.22 -11.31
CA VAL A 147 5.86 13.38 -10.48
C VAL A 147 5.68 12.80 -9.06
N TYR A 148 4.45 12.78 -8.56
CA TYR A 148 4.10 12.24 -7.25
C TYR A 148 3.90 10.71 -7.26
N ALA A 149 3.65 10.12 -8.43
CA ALA A 149 3.44 8.68 -8.63
C ALA A 149 4.75 7.90 -8.88
N ARG A 150 5.89 8.59 -8.95
CA ARG A 150 7.20 7.94 -9.15
C ARG A 150 7.56 7.01 -8.00
N CYS A 151 8.24 5.90 -8.32
CA CYS A 151 8.77 4.91 -7.38
C CYS A 151 9.63 5.53 -6.27
N ALA A 152 10.30 6.66 -6.49
CA ALA A 152 11.14 7.31 -5.48
C ALA A 152 10.41 8.37 -4.62
N TYR A 153 9.20 8.79 -5.00
CA TYR A 153 8.53 9.90 -4.33
C TYR A 153 8.01 9.49 -2.93
N ARG A 154 8.29 10.33 -1.92
CA ARG A 154 7.92 10.08 -0.53
C ARG A 154 7.23 11.31 0.05
N LEU A 155 5.89 11.26 0.12
CA LEU A 155 5.12 12.15 0.97
C LEU A 155 5.27 11.72 2.42
N ALA A 156 5.06 12.61 3.37
CA ALA A 156 4.91 12.24 4.76
C ALA A 156 4.00 13.22 5.49
N THR A 157 3.13 12.67 6.33
CA THR A 157 2.20 13.44 7.15
C THR A 157 2.01 12.75 8.49
N THR A 158 1.36 13.44 9.43
CA THR A 158 1.01 12.90 10.73
C THR A 158 -0.22 11.99 10.62
N PRO A 159 -0.33 10.95 11.47
CA PRO A 159 -1.36 9.90 11.34
C PRO A 159 -2.79 10.37 11.65
N ASP A 160 -2.95 11.57 12.21
CA ASP A 160 -4.25 12.22 12.44
C ASP A 160 -4.86 12.83 11.17
N VAL A 161 -4.09 12.98 10.09
CA VAL A 161 -4.59 13.49 8.82
C VAL A 161 -5.42 12.42 8.10
N VAL A 162 -6.70 12.72 7.89
CA VAL A 162 -7.64 11.88 7.15
C VAL A 162 -8.09 12.64 5.90
N THR A 163 -7.87 12.05 4.73
CA THR A 163 -8.31 12.59 3.44
C THR A 163 -8.88 11.47 2.57
N GLY A 164 -9.78 11.81 1.63
CA GLY A 164 -10.43 10.84 0.75
C GLY A 164 -9.51 10.18 -0.30
N ASN A 165 -8.24 10.56 -0.35
CA ASN A 165 -7.24 10.02 -1.27
C ASN A 165 -6.11 9.27 -0.56
N TYR A 166 -6.25 8.98 0.75
CA TYR A 166 -5.30 8.18 1.53
C TYR A 166 -5.90 6.79 1.82
N GLY A 167 -5.10 5.76 1.60
CA GLY A 167 -5.43 4.35 1.80
C GLY A 167 -4.23 3.56 2.29
N PHE A 168 -4.27 2.24 2.10
CA PHE A 168 -3.20 1.34 2.52
C PHE A 168 -3.24 0.04 1.72
N ARG A 169 -2.13 -0.69 1.80
CA ARG A 169 -1.98 -2.03 1.26
C ARG A 169 -1.38 -2.93 2.33
N LEU A 170 -1.88 -4.16 2.42
CA LEU A 170 -1.35 -5.14 3.36
C LEU A 170 -0.11 -5.81 2.78
N ALA A 171 0.82 -6.16 3.67
CA ALA A 171 1.92 -7.07 3.36
C ALA A 171 1.93 -8.20 4.38
N ARG A 172 2.37 -9.39 3.94
CA ARG A 172 2.50 -10.57 4.79
C ARG A 172 3.91 -11.11 4.65
N LEU A 173 4.52 -11.43 5.78
CA LEU A 173 5.79 -12.16 5.82
C LEU A 173 5.51 -13.64 5.57
N PHE A 174 6.32 -14.23 4.71
CA PHE A 174 6.34 -15.68 4.50
C PHE A 174 7.62 -16.22 5.14
N SER A 175 7.47 -17.21 6.02
CA SER A 175 8.60 -18.00 6.47
C SER A 175 8.77 -19.12 5.46
N LEU A 176 9.96 -19.23 4.87
CA LEU A 176 10.34 -20.41 4.12
C LEU A 176 10.71 -21.46 5.16
N SER A 177 9.89 -22.49 5.33
CA SER A 177 10.32 -23.67 6.05
C SER A 177 11.36 -24.38 5.20
N SER A 178 12.62 -24.36 5.64
CA SER A 178 13.64 -25.23 5.05
C SER A 178 13.16 -26.68 5.18
N SER A 179 12.99 -27.34 4.04
CA SER A 179 12.70 -28.78 3.96
C SER A 179 13.95 -29.59 4.21
#